data_AF-A0A7U6QJW3-F1
#
_entry.id   AF-A0A7U6QJW3-F1
#
_cell.length_a   1.000
_cell.length_b   1.000
_cell.length_c   1.000
_cell.angle_alpha   90.00
_cell.angle_beta   90.00
_cell.angle_gamma   90.00
#
_symmetry.space_group_name_H-M   'P 1'
#
loop_
_entity.id
_entity.type
_entity.pdbx_description
1 polymer ?
#
loop_
_entity_poly.entity_id
_entity_poly.type
_entity_poly.pdbx_seq_one_letter_code
_entity_poly.pdbx_strand_id
1 'polypeptide(L)'
;MLDVKKKEIQVIELEDNFVIEIHDEVLEGEAVVEVWVYNREYSTKIHAFSIMKEDIESPIKLYKHIEEHKQEYLDAYQEEVMDEE
;
A
#
# COMPACT_ATOMS: atom_id res chain seq x y z
N MET A 1 -2.14 7.34 21.42
CA MET A 1 -2.04 6.63 20.15
C MET A 1 -1.19 5.40 20.41
N LEU A 2 -1.75 4.20 20.26
CA LEU A 2 -0.98 2.97 20.38
C LEU A 2 -0.07 2.90 19.16
N ASP A 3 1.23 2.96 19.39
CA ASP A 3 2.27 2.69 18.41
C ASP A 3 2.20 1.21 18.05
N VAL A 4 1.22 0.85 17.20
CA VAL A 4 1.21 -0.45 16.55
C VAL A 4 2.43 -0.43 15.65
N LYS A 5 3.45 -1.21 16.01
CA LYS A 5 4.68 -1.32 15.21
C LYS A 5 4.32 -1.88 13.85
N LYS A 6 4.00 -1.02 12.89
CA LYS A 6 3.86 -1.36 11.48
C LYS A 6 5.15 -2.02 11.06
N LYS A 7 5.07 -3.29 10.71
CA LYS A 7 6.24 -4.02 10.23
C LYS A 7 6.22 -3.92 8.72
N GLU A 8 7.14 -3.16 8.16
CA GLU A 8 7.38 -3.17 6.72
C GLU A 8 7.72 -4.60 6.31
N ILE A 9 6.86 -5.17 5.47
CA ILE A 9 7.04 -6.51 4.91
C ILE A 9 7.88 -6.39 3.66
N GLN A 10 7.59 -5.37 2.85
CA GLN A 10 8.16 -5.25 1.52
C GLN A 10 7.98 -3.86 0.91
N VAL A 11 8.93 -3.53 0.05
CA VAL A 11 8.91 -2.37 -0.84
C VAL A 11 9.01 -2.85 -2.29
N ILE A 12 8.12 -2.35 -3.14
CA ILE A 12 8.10 -2.61 -4.58
C ILE A 12 8.33 -1.27 -5.29
N GLU A 13 9.46 -1.15 -5.97
CA GLU A 13 9.77 0.03 -6.77
C GLU A 13 9.18 -0.13 -8.17
N LEU A 14 8.41 0.86 -8.59
CA LEU A 14 7.79 0.94 -9.90
C LEU A 14 8.53 1.94 -10.80
N GLU A 15 8.09 2.00 -12.04
CA GLU A 15 8.51 3.04 -13.00
C GLU A 15 8.07 4.43 -12.51
N ASP A 16 8.70 5.49 -13.02
CA ASP A 16 8.39 6.90 -12.69
C ASP A 16 8.51 7.26 -11.20
N ASN A 17 9.47 6.66 -10.49
CA ASN A 17 9.75 6.91 -9.07
C ASN A 17 8.61 6.54 -8.10
N PHE A 18 7.59 5.81 -8.57
CA PHE A 18 6.56 5.29 -7.70
C PHE A 18 7.07 4.12 -6.88
N VAL A 19 6.60 4.05 -5.63
CA VAL A 19 6.94 2.99 -4.69
C VAL A 19 5.67 2.52 -4.01
N ILE A 20 5.52 1.20 -3.95
CA ILE A 20 4.47 0.54 -3.18
C ILE A 20 5.13 -0.09 -1.94
N GLU A 21 4.67 0.32 -0.77
CA GLU A 21 5.07 -0.20 0.52
C GLU A 21 3.97 -1.08 1.09
N ILE A 22 4.36 -2.25 1.60
CA ILE A 22 3.45 -3.24 2.16
C ILE A 22 3.76 -3.38 3.64
N HIS A 23 2.76 -3.11 4.47
CA HIS A 23 2.87 -3.13 5.92
C HIS A 23 1.97 -4.19 6.54
N ASP A 24 2.51 -4.88 7.54
CA ASP A 24 1.76 -5.79 8.40
C ASP A 24 1.13 -4.99 9.54
N GLU A 25 -0.20 -5.05 9.67
CA GLU A 25 -0.91 -4.38 10.75
C GLU A 25 -2.01 -5.27 11.34
N VAL A 26 -2.37 -5.00 12.59
CA VAL A 26 -3.55 -5.60 13.23
C VAL A 26 -4.53 -4.47 13.51
N LEU A 27 -5.64 -4.45 12.79
CA LEU A 27 -6.66 -3.41 12.87
C LEU A 27 -7.92 -4.01 13.48
N GLU A 28 -8.39 -3.42 14.58
CA GLU A 28 -9.56 -3.90 15.35
C GLU A 28 -9.51 -5.37 15.80
N GLY A 29 -8.30 -5.95 15.86
CA GLY A 29 -8.08 -7.35 16.25
C GLY A 29 -7.97 -8.31 15.06
N GLU A 30 -8.14 -7.80 13.84
CA GLU A 30 -7.99 -8.56 12.59
C GLU A 30 -6.62 -8.30 11.97
N ALA A 31 -5.99 -9.34 11.45
CA ALA A 31 -4.68 -9.22 10.84
C ALA A 31 -4.85 -8.77 9.39
N VAL A 32 -4.31 -7.59 9.06
CA VAL A 32 -4.44 -6.95 7.75
C VAL A 32 -3.07 -6.66 7.17
N VAL A 33 -3.05 -6.45 5.86
CA VAL A 33 -1.93 -5.92 5.12
C VAL A 33 -2.36 -4.58 4.55
N GLU A 34 -1.62 -3.53 4.88
CA GLU A 34 -1.82 -2.22 4.29
C GLU A 34 -0.87 -2.03 3.11
N VAL A 35 -1.42 -1.51 2.02
CA VAL A 35 -0.69 -1.14 0.81
C VAL A 35 -0.65 0.37 0.74
N TRP A 36 0.56 0.90 0.79
CA TRP A 36 0.85 2.33 0.71
C TRP A 36 1.51 2.62 -0.63
N VAL A 37 1.14 3.72 -1.26
CA VAL A 37 1.71 4.16 -2.53
C VAL A 37 2.27 5.56 -2.35
N TYR A 38 3.44 5.79 -2.90
CA TYR A 38 4.05 7.11 -2.89
C TYR A 38 4.98 7.31 -4.05
N ASN A 39 5.09 8.54 -4.51
CA ASN A 39 6.17 8.93 -5.40
C ASN A 39 7.36 9.40 -4.57
N ARG A 40 8.54 8.81 -4.81
CA ARG A 40 9.78 9.14 -4.09
C ARG A 40 10.18 10.61 -4.19
N GLU A 41 9.80 11.30 -5.26
CA GLU A 41 10.12 12.72 -5.42
C GLU A 41 9.33 13.61 -4.47
N TYR A 42 8.07 13.25 -4.20
CA TYR A 42 7.16 14.09 -3.42
C TYR A 42 7.12 13.69 -1.93
N SER A 43 7.67 12.53 -1.55
CA SER A 43 7.71 11.99 -0.17
C SER A 43 6.35 11.83 0.53
N THR A 44 5.26 12.29 -0.07
CA THR A 44 3.89 12.10 0.39
C THR A 44 3.50 10.65 0.20
N LYS A 45 3.18 9.97 1.30
CA LYS A 45 2.66 8.60 1.26
C LYS A 45 1.16 8.60 1.39
N ILE A 46 0.49 7.91 0.47
CA ILE A 46 -0.95 7.73 0.47
C ILE A 46 -1.25 6.28 0.85
N HIS A 47 -2.20 6.10 1.76
CA HIS A 47 -2.77 4.78 2.01
C HIS A 47 -3.66 4.41 0.84
N ALA A 48 -3.25 3.42 0.05
CA ALA A 48 -4.06 2.99 -1.08
C ALA A 48 -5.16 2.05 -0.59
N PHE A 49 -4.78 0.96 0.10
CA PHE A 49 -5.70 -0.14 0.42
C PHE A 49 -5.35 -0.89 1.70
N SER A 50 -6.38 -1.50 2.31
CA SER A 50 -6.26 -2.47 3.40
C SER A 50 -6.82 -3.82 2.95
N ILE A 51 -6.04 -4.89 3.13
CA ILE A 51 -6.39 -6.25 2.71
C ILE A 51 -6.37 -7.18 3.91
N MET A 52 -7.47 -7.90 4.14
CA MET A 52 -7.53 -8.90 5.22
C MET A 52 -6.56 -10.03 4.92
N LYS A 53 -5.73 -10.42 5.90
CA LYS A 53 -4.76 -11.50 5.68
C LYS A 53 -5.38 -12.85 5.34
N GLU A 54 -6.61 -13.05 5.78
CA GLU A 54 -7.37 -14.27 5.47
C GLU A 54 -7.68 -14.38 3.97
N ASP A 55 -7.87 -13.25 3.26
CA ASP A 55 -8.11 -13.23 1.81
C ASP A 55 -6.81 -13.48 1.02
N ILE A 56 -5.69 -12.97 1.52
CA ILE A 56 -4.33 -13.16 0.97
C ILE A 56 -3.64 -14.31 1.68
N GLU A 57 -4.09 -15.53 1.39
CA GLU A 57 -3.55 -16.79 1.93
C GLU A 57 -2.05 -17.02 1.64
N SER A 58 -1.44 -16.24 0.74
CA SER A 58 -0.01 -16.32 0.46
C SER A 58 0.53 -14.99 -0.08
N PRO A 59 1.86 -14.73 0.06
CA PRO A 59 2.49 -13.57 -0.56
C PRO A 59 2.25 -13.50 -2.06
N ILE A 60 2.22 -14.63 -2.76
CA ILE A 60 1.98 -14.69 -4.22
C ILE A 60 0.62 -14.07 -4.58
N LYS A 61 -0.42 -14.36 -3.81
CA LYS A 61 -1.75 -13.77 -4.01
C LYS A 61 -1.74 -12.27 -3.76
N LEU A 62 -1.00 -11.81 -2.75
CA LEU A 62 -0.83 -10.39 -2.46
C LEU A 62 -0.15 -9.66 -3.63
N TYR A 63 0.96 -10.20 -4.17
CA TYR A 63 1.59 -9.58 -5.36
C TYR A 63 0.66 -9.57 -6.56
N LYS A 64 -0.07 -10.67 -6.79
CA LYS A 64 -1.01 -10.75 -7.90
C LYS A 64 -2.11 -9.70 -7.76
N HIS A 65 -2.65 -9.52 -6.55
CA HIS A 65 -3.61 -8.46 -6.25
C HIS A 65 -3.00 -7.08 -6.50
N ILE A 66 -1.79 -6.81 -6.01
CA ILE A 66 -1.10 -5.53 -6.23
C ILE A 66 -0.84 -5.28 -7.71
N GLU A 67 -0.49 -6.31 -8.49
CA GLU A 67 -0.27 -6.20 -9.93
C GLU A 67 -1.58 -5.93 -10.68
N GLU A 68 -2.66 -6.63 -10.31
CA GLU A 68 -3.99 -6.47 -10.90
C GLU A 68 -4.60 -5.10 -10.59
N HIS A 69 -4.36 -4.56 -9.40
CA HIS A 69 -4.88 -3.27 -8.92
C HIS A 69 -3.85 -2.13 -8.98
N LYS A 70 -2.69 -2.34 -9.62
CA LYS A 70 -1.59 -1.37 -9.67
C LYS A 70 -2.05 -0.01 -10.19
N GLN A 71 -2.85 -0.01 -11.25
CA GLN A 71 -3.31 1.22 -11.88
C GLN A 71 -4.23 2.00 -10.94
N GLU A 72 -5.15 1.32 -10.23
CA GLU A 72 -6.04 1.95 -9.26
C GLU A 72 -5.26 2.61 -8.11
N TYR A 73 -4.15 2.01 -7.66
CA TYR A 73 -3.29 2.62 -6.64
C TYR A 73 -2.62 3.90 -7.14
N LEU A 74 -2.17 3.90 -8.39
CA LEU A 74 -1.53 5.07 -9.00
C LEU A 74 -2.55 6.18 -9.26
N ASP A 75 -3.73 5.84 -9.79
CA ASP A 75 -4.82 6.80 -9.98
C ASP A 75 -5.24 7.42 -8.64
N ALA A 76 -5.43 6.62 -7.58
CA ALA A 76 -5.75 7.14 -6.24
C ALA A 76 -4.68 8.11 -5.71
N TYR A 77 -3.39 7.83 -5.95
CA TYR A 77 -2.31 8.75 -5.61
C TYR A 77 -2.38 10.04 -6.44
N GLN A 78 -2.62 9.93 -7.75
CA GLN A 78 -2.69 11.09 -8.64
C GLN A 78 -3.88 11.97 -8.32
N GLU A 79 -5.06 11.40 -8.04
CA GLU A 79 -6.22 12.17 -7.59
C GLU A 79 -5.93 12.85 -6.24
N GLU A 80 -5.46 12.12 -5.22
CA GLU A 80 -5.25 12.72 -3.89
C GLU A 80 -4.12 13.77 -3.85
N VAL A 81 -3.10 13.66 -4.71
CA VAL A 81 -1.91 14.53 -4.67
C VAL A 81 -1.89 15.57 -5.79
N MET A 82 -2.48 15.29 -6.96
CA MET A 82 -2.48 16.21 -8.11
C MET A 82 -3.79 17.01 -8.26
N ASP A 83 -4.92 16.62 -7.65
CA ASP A 83 -6.11 17.50 -7.56
C ASP A 83 -5.94 18.63 -6.52
N GLU A 84 -4.85 18.62 -5.74
CA GLU A 84 -4.51 19.74 -4.83
C GLU A 84 -3.77 20.91 -5.52
N GLU A 85 -3.58 20.91 -6.86
CA GLU A 85 -2.99 22.04 -7.63
C GLU A 85 -3.99 23.08 -8.16
#